data_AF-A0A5K1BXI0-F1
#
_entry.id   AF-A0A5K1BXI0-F1
#
_cell.length_a   1.000
_cell.length_b   1.000
_cell.length_c   1.000
_cell.angle_alpha   90.00
_cell.angle_beta   90.00
_cell.angle_gamma   90.00
#
_symmetry.space_group_name_H-M   'P 1'
#
loop_
_entity.id
_entity.type
_entity.pdbx_description
1 polymer ?
#
loop_
_entity_poly.entity_id
_entity_poly.type
_entity_poly.pdbx_seq_one_letter_code
_entity_poly.pdbx_strand_id
1 'polypeptide(L)' 'CALEGDCGYLAANLYAKSVFGEDALVNLSIEKQLDGKLTGYIRIRSKTQGIALSLGDKITLKQKGG' A
#
# COMPACT_ATOMS: atom_id res chain seq x y z
N CYS A 1 23.54 1.98 7.64
CA CYS A 1 22.61 0.98 7.06
C CYS A 1 21.18 1.42 7.35
N ALA A 2 20.16 1.09 6.54
CA ALA A 2 18.77 1.49 6.82
C ALA A 2 18.22 0.98 8.18
N LEU A 3 18.94 0.06 8.83
CA LEU A 3 18.69 -0.44 10.19
C LEU A 3 19.39 0.37 11.30
N GLU A 4 20.30 1.27 10.95
CA GLU A 4 21.12 2.09 11.87
C GLU A 4 21.05 3.60 11.54
N GLY A 5 20.17 4.03 10.62
CA GLY A 5 20.04 5.43 10.20
C GLY A 5 18.61 5.81 9.80
N ASP A 6 18.37 7.12 9.65
CA ASP A 6 17.06 7.68 9.29
C ASP A 6 16.68 7.25 7.86
N CYS A 7 15.79 6.27 7.74
CA CYS A 7 15.35 5.74 6.46
C CYS A 7 14.07 6.46 6.04
N GLY A 8 14.21 7.44 5.14
CA GLY A 8 13.09 8.21 4.60
C GLY A 8 12.23 7.46 3.58
N TYR A 9 12.48 6.17 3.30
CA TYR A 9 11.82 5.41 2.26
C TYR A 9 11.44 4.01 2.73
N LEU A 10 10.32 3.47 2.22
CA LEU A 10 9.87 2.10 2.45
C LEU A 10 9.31 1.52 1.15
N ALA A 11 9.87 0.39 0.72
CA ALA A 11 9.30 -0.44 -0.32
C ALA A 11 8.93 -1.82 0.25
N ALA A 12 7.70 -2.27 0.03
CA ALA A 12 7.21 -3.55 0.55
C ALA A 12 6.27 -4.24 -0.44
N ASN A 13 6.35 -5.56 -0.48
CA ASN A 13 5.38 -6.41 -1.17
C ASN A 13 4.50 -7.11 -0.14
N LEU A 14 3.19 -6.99 -0.33
CA LEU A 14 2.17 -7.55 0.56
C LEU A 14 1.30 -8.53 -0.24
N TYR A 15 0.78 -9.54 0.45
CA TYR A 15 -0.17 -10.51 -0.08
C TYR A 15 -1.39 -10.57 0.83
N ALA A 16 -2.57 -10.66 0.22
CA ALA A 16 -3.83 -10.89 0.91
C ALA A 16 -4.66 -11.91 0.13
N LYS A 17 -5.50 -12.65 0.85
CA LYS A 17 -6.47 -13.57 0.28
C LYS A 17 -7.86 -13.27 0.80
N SER A 18 -8.83 -13.17 -0.09
CA SER A 18 -10.23 -12.95 0.28
C SER A 18 -10.83 -14.22 0.91
N VAL A 19 -11.93 -14.07 1.64
CA VAL A 19 -12.71 -15.21 2.17
C VAL A 19 -13.25 -16.13 1.07
N PHE A 20 -13.36 -15.60 -0.15
CA PHE A 20 -13.75 -16.36 -1.35
C PHE A 20 -12.56 -17.00 -2.07
N GLY A 21 -11.36 -16.98 -1.45
CA GLY A 21 -10.16 -17.64 -1.96
C GLY A 21 -9.40 -16.86 -3.04
N GLU A 22 -9.76 -15.61 -3.29
CA GLU A 22 -9.15 -14.80 -4.34
C GLU A 22 -7.88 -14.10 -3.85
N ASP A 23 -6.85 -14.11 -4.68
CA ASP A 23 -5.53 -13.55 -4.35
C ASP A 23 -5.41 -12.07 -4.73
N ALA A 24 -4.81 -11.28 -3.83
CA ALA A 24 -4.41 -9.91 -4.09
C ALA A 24 -2.95 -9.67 -3.68
N LEU A 25 -2.17 -9.09 -4.59
CA LEU A 25 -0.80 -8.67 -4.35
C LEU A 25 -0.75 -7.15 -4.33
N VAL A 26 -0.04 -6.58 -3.36
CA VAL A 26 0.11 -5.14 -3.22
C VAL A 26 1.59 -4.79 -3.19
N ASN A 27 2.00 -3.83 -3.99
CA ASN A 27 3.33 -3.24 -3.95
C ASN A 27 3.18 -1.84 -3.36
N LEU A 28 3.88 -1.59 -2.26
CA LEU A 28 3.92 -0.33 -1.53
C LEU A 28 5.30 0.30 -1.77
N SER A 29 5.33 1.56 -2.18
CA SER A 29 6.56 2.35 -2.30
C SER A 29 6.27 3.75 -1.78
N ILE A 30 6.75 4.07 -0.59
CA ILE A 30 6.47 5.34 0.09
C ILE A 30 7.75 6.01 0.57
N GLU A 31 7.70 7.33 0.68
CA GLU A 31 8.75 8.18 1.23
C GLU A 31 8.17 9.13 2.28
N LYS A 32 8.99 9.49 3.27
CA LYS A 32 8.70 10.52 4.27
C LYS A 32 9.33 11.83 3.83
N GLN A 33 8.49 12.84 3.64
CA GLN A 33 8.90 14.18 3.27
C GLN A 33 9.46 14.96 4.47
N LEU A 34 10.14 16.07 4.18
CA LEU A 34 10.72 16.97 5.20
C LEU A 34 9.65 17.57 6.13
N ASP A 35 8.41 17.72 5.65
CA ASP A 35 7.27 18.19 6.44
C ASP A 35 6.60 17.07 7.28
N GLY A 36 7.18 15.86 7.27
CA GLY A 36 6.70 14.70 8.00
C GLY A 36 5.59 13.91 7.30
N LYS A 37 5.06 14.37 6.15
CA LYS A 37 4.03 13.64 5.39
C LYS A 37 4.62 12.44 4.66
N LEU A 38 3.77 11.44 4.42
CA LEU A 38 4.10 10.30 3.58
C LEU A 38 3.56 10.49 2.18
N THR A 39 4.41 10.31 1.17
CA THR A 39 4.04 10.32 -0.25
C THR A 39 4.45 9.02 -0.91
N GLY A 40 3.82 8.66 -2.03
CA GLY A 40 4.22 7.48 -2.78
C GLY A 40 3.07 6.76 -3.47
N TYR A 41 3.30 5.48 -3.76
CA TYR A 41 2.42 4.68 -4.60
C TYR A 41 2.03 3.36 -3.91
N ILE A 42 0.76 3.02 -4.09
CA ILE A 42 0.22 1.69 -3.77
C ILE A 42 -0.30 1.10 -5.07
N ARG A 43 0.25 -0.04 -5.47
CA ARG A 43 -0.17 -0.78 -6.67
C ARG A 43 -0.79 -2.10 -6.27
N ILE A 44 -2.07 -2.28 -6.62
CA ILE A 44 -2.84 -3.49 -6.32
C ILE A 44 -2.93 -4.32 -7.60
N ARG A 45 -2.65 -5.62 -7.49
CA ARG A 45 -2.84 -6.63 -8.54
C ARG A 45 -3.78 -7.70 -7.99
N SER A 46 -4.85 -7.99 -8.71
CA SER A 46 -5.81 -9.05 -8.40
C SER A 46 -6.25 -9.73 -9.70
N LYS A 47 -6.72 -10.98 -9.60
CA LYS A 47 -7.35 -11.68 -10.73
C LYS A 47 -8.69 -11.06 -11.12
N THR A 48 -9.43 -10.52 -10.16
CA THR A 48 -10.77 -9.95 -10.38
C THR A 48 -10.77 -8.44 -10.13
N GLN A 49 -11.49 -7.71 -10.99
CA GLN A 49 -11.62 -6.25 -10.89
C GLN A 49 -12.30 -5.84 -9.58
N GLY A 50 -13.29 -6.61 -9.11
CA GLY A 50 -14.05 -6.31 -7.90
C GLY A 50 -13.17 -6.18 -6.66
N ILE A 51 -12.16 -7.05 -6.49
CA ILE A 51 -11.23 -6.95 -5.37
C ILE A 51 -10.30 -5.75 -5.50
N ALA A 52 -9.75 -5.52 -6.69
CA ALA A 52 -8.84 -4.40 -6.92
C ALA A 52 -9.52 -3.07 -6.59
N LEU A 53 -10.78 -2.91 -7.02
CA LEU A 53 -11.62 -1.75 -6.69
C LEU A 53 -11.91 -1.68 -5.19
N SER A 54 -12.42 -2.76 -4.58
CA SER A 54 -12.80 -2.76 -3.17
C SER A 54 -11.62 -2.47 -2.22
N LEU A 55 -10.43 -3.01 -2.52
CA LEU A 55 -9.20 -2.69 -1.77
C LEU A 55 -8.77 -1.24 -2.00
N GLY A 56 -8.82 -0.76 -3.25
CA GLY A 56 -8.49 0.62 -3.61
C GLY A 56 -9.37 1.65 -2.90
N ASP A 57 -10.68 1.38 -2.81
CA ASP A 57 -11.64 2.24 -2.13
C ASP A 57 -11.36 2.31 -0.62
N LYS A 58 -11.08 1.15 0.02
CA LYS A 58 -10.72 1.09 1.44
C LYS A 58 -9.45 1.89 1.75
N ILE A 59 -8.44 1.79 0.90
CA ILE A 59 -7.18 2.54 1.04
C ILE A 59 -7.45 4.04 0.87
N THR A 60 -8.19 4.42 -0.17
CA THR A 60 -8.54 5.82 -0.45
C THR A 60 -9.32 6.45 0.70
N LEU A 61 -10.27 5.70 1.29
CA LEU A 61 -11.03 6.14 2.45
C LEU A 61 -10.13 6.42 3.66
N LYS A 62 -9.13 5.57 3.90
CA LYS A 62 -8.15 5.76 4.99
C LYS A 62 -7.16 6.90 4.71
N GLN A 63 -6.88 7.21 3.46
CA GLN A 63 -6.05 8.36 3.07
C GLN A 63 -6.78 9.69 3.20
N LYS A 64 -8.11 9.72 2.98
CA LYS A 64 -8.92 10.93 3.11
C LYS A 64 -9.32 11.28 4.54
N GLY A 65 -9.22 10.33 5.47
CA GLY A 65 -9.60 10.50 6.88
C GLY A 65 -8.48 10.98 7.79
N GLY A 66 -7.45 11.63 7.24
CA GLY A 66 -6.31 12.21 7.97
C GLY A 66 -6.28 13.72 7.87
#